data_AF-A0A434PPY8-F1
#
_entry.id   AF-A0A434PPY8-F1
#
_cell.length_a   1.000
_cell.length_b   1.000
_cell.length_c   1.000
_cell.angle_alpha   90.00
_cell.angle_beta   90.00
_cell.angle_gamma   90.00
#
_symmetry.space_group_name_H-M   'P 1'
#
loop_
_entity.id
_entity.type
_entity.pdbx_description
1 polymer ?
#
loop_
_entity_poly.entity_id
_entity_poly.type
_entity_poly.pdbx_seq_one_letter_code
_entity_poly.pdbx_strand_id
1 'polypeptide(L)'
;MNRFSRLFALLAMGVLAGCGKPEFSDAEKKTIASLALSALPPPKTDTTNRFADVPAAAALGATLFFDVGMSGDGKVSCSTCHKIDRQFQDDLPQAVGVGRTNRRTMPLAGVAHDPFFFWDGRRDSLWAQALAPLENPLEQAGNRAAYAHYIKARFGERYERIFGPLPDLSTVPANASPLGSDAEKAAWSTMTEAQAEGVNRVFANIGKAIAAFERSIAPPQTRFDRFAAALATGIQLPQGDDAFSPEEILGLKLFIGKANCVTCHTGARFTDGSFH
;
A
#
# COMPACT_ATOMS: atom_id res chain seq x y z
N MET A 1 57.60 -59.68 27.12
CA MET A 1 57.27 -59.68 25.67
C MET A 1 55.77 -59.93 25.52
N ASN A 2 55.11 -59.14 24.65
CA ASN A 2 53.74 -59.24 24.11
C ASN A 2 52.56 -59.10 25.09
N ARG A 3 51.92 -57.93 25.23
CA ARG A 3 50.96 -57.26 24.31
C ARG A 3 49.80 -58.16 23.88
N PHE A 4 48.62 -57.95 24.48
CA PHE A 4 47.33 -58.25 23.84
C PHE A 4 46.43 -57.01 23.91
N SER A 5 46.16 -56.46 22.73
CA SER A 5 45.42 -55.24 22.47
C SER A 5 43.93 -55.39 22.77
N ARG A 6 43.36 -54.38 23.44
CA ARG A 6 41.92 -54.14 23.49
C ARG A 6 41.47 -53.53 22.16
N LEU A 7 40.66 -54.25 21.38
CA LEU A 7 39.92 -53.65 20.27
C LEU A 7 38.60 -53.09 20.81
N PHE A 8 38.47 -51.76 20.85
CA PHE A 8 37.19 -51.08 20.95
C PHE A 8 36.65 -50.92 19.52
N ALA A 9 35.58 -51.64 19.18
CA ALA A 9 34.81 -51.38 17.97
C ALA A 9 33.85 -50.21 18.24
N LEU A 10 34.20 -49.03 17.72
CA LEU A 10 33.29 -47.88 17.65
C LEU A 10 32.27 -48.14 16.54
N LEU A 11 31.03 -48.43 16.93
CA LEU A 11 29.88 -48.39 16.02
C LEU A 11 29.56 -46.92 15.72
N ALA A 12 29.98 -46.43 14.56
CA ALA A 12 29.52 -45.16 14.04
C ALA A 12 28.08 -45.32 13.53
N MET A 13 27.10 -44.94 14.35
CA MET A 13 25.73 -44.71 13.88
C MET A 13 25.72 -43.44 13.01
N GLY A 14 25.72 -43.63 11.70
CA GLY A 14 25.41 -42.57 10.75
C GLY A 14 23.97 -42.12 10.93
N VAL A 15 23.77 -40.90 11.42
CA VAL A 15 22.46 -40.23 11.37
C VAL A 15 22.21 -39.84 9.91
N LEU A 16 21.49 -40.70 9.20
CA LEU A 16 20.83 -40.33 7.95
C LEU A 16 19.74 -39.31 8.31
N ALA A 17 20.08 -38.03 8.23
CA ALA A 17 19.09 -36.95 8.24
C ALA A 17 18.24 -37.11 6.98
N GLY A 18 17.10 -37.78 7.12
CA GLY A 18 16.18 -38.07 6.03
C GLY A 18 15.63 -36.77 5.42
N CYS A 19 15.44 -36.81 4.11
CA CYS A 19 14.60 -35.89 3.34
C CYS A 19 13.13 -36.04 3.76
N GLY A 20 12.80 -35.70 5.00
CA GLY A 20 11.43 -35.64 5.50
C GLY A 20 10.75 -34.37 5.00
N LYS A 21 9.43 -34.45 4.72
CA LYS A 21 8.60 -33.25 4.53
C LYS A 21 8.79 -32.32 5.74
N PRO A 22 8.81 -30.99 5.56
CA PRO A 22 8.91 -30.09 6.70
C PRO A 22 7.75 -30.34 7.67
N GLU A 23 8.07 -30.87 8.85
CA GLU A 23 7.07 -31.19 9.87
C GLU A 23 6.69 -29.91 10.62
N PHE A 24 5.46 -29.44 10.40
CA PHE A 24 4.80 -28.43 11.22
C PHE A 24 3.75 -29.12 12.11
N SER A 25 3.69 -28.74 13.37
CA SER A 25 2.57 -29.07 14.26
C SER A 25 1.26 -28.47 13.74
N ASP A 26 0.13 -28.98 14.20
CA ASP A 26 -1.18 -28.46 13.76
C ASP A 26 -1.42 -27.01 14.19
N ALA A 27 -0.83 -26.60 15.32
CA ALA A 27 -0.82 -25.20 15.75
C ALA A 27 -0.03 -24.32 14.78
N GLU A 28 1.17 -24.74 14.38
CA GLU A 28 1.98 -24.01 13.39
C GLU A 28 1.28 -23.93 12.04
N LYS A 29 0.66 -25.02 11.55
CA LYS A 29 -0.12 -25.00 10.31
C LYS A 29 -1.26 -23.98 10.37
N LYS A 30 -1.98 -23.91 11.50
CA LYS A 30 -3.06 -22.94 11.69
C LYS A 30 -2.54 -21.50 11.65
N THR A 31 -1.40 -21.22 12.30
CA THR A 31 -0.75 -19.90 12.23
C THR A 31 -0.28 -19.57 10.83
N ILE A 32 0.33 -20.52 10.11
CA ILE A 32 0.77 -20.30 8.72
C ILE A 32 -0.44 -20.02 7.82
N ALA A 33 -1.55 -20.74 8.00
CA ALA A 33 -2.77 -20.54 7.24
C ALA A 33 -3.40 -19.15 7.46
N SER A 34 -3.30 -18.59 8.67
CA SER A 34 -3.82 -17.23 8.96
C SER A 34 -2.99 -16.10 8.36
N LEU A 35 -1.74 -16.38 7.98
CA LEU A 35 -0.85 -15.45 7.29
C LEU A 35 -1.04 -15.46 5.76
N ALA A 36 -1.77 -16.43 5.21
CA ALA A 36 -2.02 -16.52 3.77
C ALA A 36 -3.07 -15.51 3.30
N LEU A 37 -2.94 -15.00 2.07
CA LEU A 37 -3.93 -14.10 1.46
C LEU A 37 -5.35 -14.67 1.39
N SER A 38 -5.53 -15.99 1.37
CA SER A 38 -6.86 -16.62 1.47
C SER A 38 -7.58 -16.33 2.78
N ALA A 39 -6.86 -15.91 3.83
CA ALA A 39 -7.41 -15.48 5.10
C ALA A 39 -7.69 -13.96 5.16
N LEU A 40 -7.36 -13.19 4.12
CA LEU A 40 -7.64 -11.77 4.05
C LEU A 40 -9.15 -11.55 3.86
N PRO A 41 -9.87 -10.94 4.82
CA PRO A 41 -11.28 -10.61 4.63
C PRO A 41 -11.44 -9.56 3.52
N PRO A 42 -12.63 -9.42 2.91
CA PRO A 42 -12.89 -8.31 2.00
C PRO A 42 -12.65 -6.96 2.70
N PRO A 43 -12.24 -5.91 1.96
CA PRO A 43 -12.08 -4.58 2.54
C PRO A 43 -13.37 -4.10 3.21
N LYS A 44 -13.23 -3.39 4.34
CA LYS A 44 -14.38 -2.77 5.00
C LYS A 44 -15.04 -1.75 4.07
N THR A 45 -16.33 -1.56 4.22
CA THR A 45 -17.05 -0.45 3.57
C THR A 45 -16.48 0.88 4.06
N ASP A 46 -16.15 1.77 3.12
CA ASP A 46 -15.67 3.12 3.46
C ASP A 46 -16.86 4.04 3.71
N THR A 47 -17.09 4.40 4.98
CA THR A 47 -18.19 5.28 5.39
C THR A 47 -17.89 6.77 5.15
N THR A 48 -16.65 7.12 4.82
CA THR A 48 -16.19 8.50 4.62
C THR A 48 -16.14 8.90 3.13
N ASN A 49 -16.10 7.90 2.25
CA ASN A 49 -16.07 8.07 0.81
C ASN A 49 -17.25 7.34 0.13
N ARG A 50 -18.34 8.08 -0.11
CA ARG A 50 -19.51 7.58 -0.87
C ARG A 50 -19.19 7.10 -2.30
N PHE A 51 -18.01 7.40 -2.82
CA PHE A 51 -17.56 7.03 -4.17
C PHE A 51 -16.57 5.87 -4.18
N ALA A 52 -16.24 5.30 -3.01
CA ALA A 52 -15.20 4.28 -2.84
C ALA A 52 -15.40 3.06 -3.75
N ASP A 53 -16.65 2.66 -3.98
CA ASP A 53 -17.00 1.50 -4.80
C ASP A 53 -17.72 1.89 -6.10
N VAL A 54 -17.58 3.16 -6.56
CA VAL A 54 -18.15 3.64 -7.82
C VAL A 54 -17.15 3.43 -8.97
N PRO A 55 -17.42 2.55 -9.95
CA PRO A 55 -16.45 2.23 -11.01
C PRO A 55 -15.99 3.45 -11.82
N ALA A 56 -16.89 4.40 -12.08
CA ALA A 56 -16.54 5.63 -12.79
C ALA A 56 -15.58 6.52 -11.99
N ALA A 57 -15.71 6.56 -10.66
CA ALA A 57 -14.82 7.29 -9.76
C ALA A 57 -13.44 6.62 -9.71
N ALA A 58 -13.39 5.29 -9.55
CA ALA A 58 -12.14 4.53 -9.60
C ALA A 58 -11.44 4.69 -10.95
N ALA A 59 -12.18 4.68 -12.06
CA ALA A 59 -11.60 4.91 -13.38
C ALA A 59 -11.02 6.32 -13.53
N LEU A 60 -11.64 7.36 -12.94
CA LEU A 60 -11.08 8.71 -12.95
C LEU A 60 -9.85 8.78 -12.04
N GLY A 61 -9.92 8.17 -10.85
CA GLY A 61 -8.80 8.04 -9.93
C GLY A 61 -7.58 7.41 -10.58
N ALA A 62 -7.77 6.33 -11.33
CA ALA A 62 -6.71 5.69 -12.11
C ALA A 62 -6.10 6.68 -13.11
N THR A 63 -6.92 7.42 -13.87
CA THR A 63 -6.40 8.44 -14.79
C THR A 63 -5.53 9.47 -14.06
N LEU A 64 -6.00 10.01 -12.94
CA LEU A 64 -5.28 11.03 -12.17
C LEU A 64 -4.01 10.47 -11.52
N PHE A 65 -4.01 9.21 -11.09
CA PHE A 65 -2.87 8.55 -10.44
C PHE A 65 -1.63 8.50 -11.35
N PHE A 66 -1.84 8.38 -12.67
CA PHE A 66 -0.78 8.32 -13.68
C PHE A 66 -0.56 9.65 -14.42
N ASP A 67 -1.30 10.71 -14.08
CA ASP A 67 -1.25 11.99 -14.79
C ASP A 67 -0.20 12.92 -14.20
N VAL A 68 0.90 13.15 -14.94
CA VAL A 68 1.95 14.09 -14.54
C VAL A 68 1.49 15.55 -14.56
N GLY A 69 0.38 15.87 -15.23
CA GLY A 69 -0.24 17.20 -15.17
C GLY A 69 -0.79 17.55 -13.80
N MET A 70 -0.84 16.58 -12.87
CA MET A 70 -1.18 16.80 -11.48
C MET A 70 -0.01 17.38 -10.67
N SER A 71 1.25 17.32 -11.12
CA SER A 71 2.34 18.02 -10.42
C SER A 71 2.53 19.46 -10.90
N GLY A 72 2.97 20.33 -9.99
CA GLY A 72 3.25 21.74 -10.30
C GLY A 72 4.36 21.95 -11.33
N ASP A 73 5.26 20.97 -11.50
CA ASP A 73 6.31 20.99 -12.52
C ASP A 73 5.98 20.17 -13.79
N GLY A 74 4.82 19.48 -13.81
CA GLY A 74 4.37 18.65 -14.92
C GLY A 74 5.18 17.36 -15.15
N LYS A 75 5.97 16.89 -14.18
CA LYS A 75 6.92 15.76 -14.35
C LYS A 75 6.67 14.59 -13.40
N VAL A 76 5.85 14.75 -12.37
CA VAL A 76 5.64 13.76 -11.30
C VAL A 76 4.17 13.38 -11.23
N SER A 77 3.89 12.11 -10.98
CA SER A 77 2.56 11.61 -10.64
C SER A 77 2.65 10.66 -9.45
N CYS A 78 1.52 10.15 -8.96
CA CYS A 78 1.54 9.11 -7.93
C CYS A 78 2.39 7.91 -8.39
N SER A 79 2.30 7.54 -9.67
CA SER A 79 3.03 6.42 -10.26
C SER A 79 4.55 6.59 -10.34
N THR A 80 5.09 7.81 -10.20
CA THR A 80 6.54 8.05 -10.14
C THR A 80 7.17 7.33 -8.93
N CYS A 81 6.49 7.38 -7.79
CA CYS A 81 6.92 6.74 -6.54
C CYS A 81 6.21 5.39 -6.31
N HIS A 82 4.95 5.27 -6.72
CA HIS A 82 4.15 4.07 -6.54
C HIS A 82 4.12 3.21 -7.81
N LYS A 83 5.22 2.49 -8.07
CA LYS A 83 5.41 1.73 -9.31
C LYS A 83 4.65 0.41 -9.32
N ILE A 84 3.83 0.18 -10.35
CA ILE A 84 2.96 -1.01 -10.46
C ILE A 84 3.76 -2.32 -10.38
N ASP A 85 4.91 -2.38 -11.03
CA ASP A 85 5.80 -3.55 -11.10
C ASP A 85 6.53 -3.86 -9.77
N ARG A 86 6.34 -3.01 -8.76
CA ARG A 86 6.99 -3.12 -7.44
C ARG A 86 5.97 -3.05 -6.30
N GLN A 87 4.77 -3.61 -6.48
CA GLN A 87 3.69 -3.55 -5.48
C GLN A 87 3.36 -2.11 -5.05
N PHE A 88 3.52 -1.15 -5.97
CA PHE A 88 3.28 0.26 -5.74
C PHE A 88 4.22 0.91 -4.71
N GLN A 89 5.50 0.52 -4.70
CA GLN A 89 6.60 1.25 -4.05
C GLN A 89 7.75 1.53 -5.05
N ASP A 90 8.81 2.24 -4.61
CA ASP A 90 9.93 2.66 -5.46
C ASP A 90 11.28 2.01 -5.14
N ASP A 91 11.36 1.18 -4.10
CA ASP A 91 12.60 0.59 -3.55
C ASP A 91 13.67 1.60 -3.12
N LEU A 92 13.28 2.86 -2.87
CA LEU A 92 14.19 3.91 -2.42
C LEU A 92 14.09 4.12 -0.91
N PRO A 93 15.21 4.45 -0.23
CA PRO A 93 15.17 4.83 1.19
C PRO A 93 14.38 6.14 1.41
N GLN A 94 14.36 7.01 0.41
CA GLN A 94 13.61 8.27 0.38
C GLN A 94 13.06 8.48 -1.03
N ALA A 95 11.78 8.86 -1.11
CA ALA A 95 11.13 9.13 -2.38
C ALA A 95 11.72 10.39 -3.06
N VAL A 96 11.60 10.45 -4.39
CA VAL A 96 12.01 11.60 -5.19
C VAL A 96 10.83 12.03 -6.07
N GLY A 97 10.12 13.06 -5.64
CA GLY A 97 9.13 13.79 -6.44
C GLY A 97 9.76 15.03 -7.05
N VAL A 98 9.08 16.17 -6.92
CA VAL A 98 9.66 17.50 -7.25
C VAL A 98 10.92 17.74 -6.41
N GLY A 99 10.94 17.23 -5.17
CA GLY A 99 12.10 17.21 -4.29
C GLY A 99 12.34 15.82 -3.69
N ARG A 100 13.38 15.70 -2.87
CA ARG A 100 13.64 14.49 -2.08
C ARG A 100 12.86 14.54 -0.77
N THR A 101 12.09 13.49 -0.47
CA THR A 101 11.30 13.40 0.76
C THR A 101 12.14 12.89 1.93
N ASN A 102 11.55 12.86 3.13
CA ASN A 102 12.22 12.42 4.36
C ASN A 102 11.93 10.96 4.74
N ARG A 103 11.07 10.25 4.00
CA ARG A 103 10.66 8.88 4.29
C ARG A 103 10.54 8.05 3.00
N ARG A 104 10.68 6.74 3.15
CA ARG A 104 10.44 5.76 2.08
C ARG A 104 8.97 5.77 1.65
N THR A 105 8.73 5.50 0.36
CA THR A 105 7.40 5.28 -0.19
C THR A 105 6.81 3.99 0.40
N MET A 106 5.56 4.05 0.88
CA MET A 106 4.84 2.85 1.35
C MET A 106 4.21 2.13 0.15
N PRO A 107 4.17 0.78 0.14
CA PRO A 107 3.45 0.04 -0.88
C PRO A 107 1.94 0.31 -0.80
N LEU A 108 1.25 0.32 -1.94
CA LEU A 108 -0.22 0.48 -1.98
C LEU A 108 -0.98 -0.84 -2.19
N ALA A 109 -0.29 -1.94 -2.48
CA ALA A 109 -0.94 -3.24 -2.62
C ALA A 109 -1.63 -3.63 -1.30
N GLY A 110 -2.97 -3.75 -1.32
CA GLY A 110 -3.81 -4.05 -0.17
C GLY A 110 -4.06 -2.87 0.78
N VAL A 111 -3.78 -1.63 0.37
CA VAL A 111 -3.95 -0.42 1.21
C VAL A 111 -5.39 -0.20 1.69
N ALA A 112 -6.38 -0.80 1.01
CA ALA A 112 -7.78 -0.80 1.40
C ALA A 112 -8.07 -1.41 2.78
N HIS A 113 -7.13 -2.17 3.34
CA HIS A 113 -7.26 -2.85 4.63
C HIS A 113 -6.64 -2.05 5.79
N ASP A 114 -5.91 -0.98 5.49
CA ASP A 114 -5.15 -0.25 6.50
C ASP A 114 -6.08 0.67 7.32
N PRO A 115 -5.95 0.70 8.66
CA PRO A 115 -6.77 1.54 9.52
C PRO A 115 -6.29 3.00 9.59
N PHE A 116 -5.00 3.22 9.36
CA PHE A 116 -4.34 4.52 9.40
C PHE A 116 -3.35 4.62 8.24
N PHE A 117 -3.13 5.84 7.77
CA PHE A 117 -2.27 6.10 6.63
C PHE A 117 -1.13 7.06 6.99
N PHE A 118 -0.05 6.95 6.22
CA PHE A 118 1.32 7.39 6.55
C PHE A 118 2.00 6.58 7.65
N TRP A 119 3.34 6.59 7.64
CA TRP A 119 4.20 5.98 8.67
C TRP A 119 3.89 6.43 10.11
N ASP A 120 3.26 7.59 10.29
CA ASP A 120 2.88 8.16 11.60
C ASP A 120 1.37 8.14 11.85
N GLY A 121 0.58 7.53 10.97
CA GLY A 121 -0.87 7.41 11.14
C GLY A 121 -1.64 8.72 11.10
N ARG A 122 -1.06 9.84 10.63
CA ARG A 122 -1.70 11.17 10.70
C ARG A 122 -2.94 11.35 9.81
N ARG A 123 -3.40 10.29 9.15
CA ARG A 123 -4.63 10.25 8.35
C ARG A 123 -5.40 8.98 8.68
N ASP A 124 -6.70 9.14 8.78
CA ASP A 124 -7.69 8.13 9.16
C ASP A 124 -8.50 7.60 7.97
N SER A 125 -8.26 8.15 6.77
CA SER A 125 -8.97 7.77 5.55
C SER A 125 -8.05 7.87 4.34
N LEU A 126 -8.19 6.91 3.43
CA LEU A 126 -7.34 6.79 2.24
C LEU A 126 -7.48 8.03 1.36
N TRP A 127 -8.71 8.53 1.18
CA TRP A 127 -8.94 9.73 0.36
C TRP A 127 -8.32 10.98 0.98
N ALA A 128 -8.25 11.11 2.31
CA ALA A 128 -7.58 12.24 2.95
C ALA A 128 -6.04 12.11 2.90
N GLN A 129 -5.52 10.88 2.85
CA GLN A 129 -4.10 10.64 2.59
C GLN A 129 -3.73 11.01 1.15
N ALA A 130 -4.51 10.59 0.16
CA ALA A 130 -4.26 10.85 -1.25
C ALA A 130 -4.13 12.34 -1.60
N LEU A 131 -4.73 13.23 -0.80
CA LEU A 131 -4.63 14.68 -0.98
C LEU A 131 -3.31 15.29 -0.52
N ALA A 132 -2.64 14.69 0.46
CA ALA A 132 -1.47 15.32 1.06
C ALA A 132 -0.26 15.42 0.12
N PRO A 133 0.09 14.39 -0.69
CA PRO A 133 1.18 14.51 -1.66
C PRO A 133 0.92 15.53 -2.77
N LEU A 134 -0.35 15.80 -3.09
CA LEU A 134 -0.74 16.77 -4.12
C LEU A 134 -0.27 18.20 -3.80
N GLU A 135 -0.28 18.61 -2.52
CA GLU A 135 0.13 19.96 -2.11
C GLU A 135 1.51 20.01 -1.43
N ASN A 136 2.18 18.86 -1.26
CA ASN A 136 3.50 18.84 -0.64
C ASN A 136 4.58 19.32 -1.62
N PRO A 137 5.38 20.36 -1.28
CA PRO A 137 6.38 20.94 -2.18
C PRO A 137 7.53 19.99 -2.55
N LEU A 138 7.74 18.92 -1.79
CA LEU A 138 8.74 17.88 -2.10
C LEU A 138 8.16 16.74 -2.94
N GLU A 139 6.83 16.61 -3.02
CA GLU A 139 6.15 15.52 -3.72
C GLU A 139 5.61 16.00 -5.07
N GLN A 140 4.35 16.45 -5.15
CA GLN A 140 3.77 16.95 -6.41
C GLN A 140 3.71 18.47 -6.52
N ALA A 141 3.84 19.21 -5.40
CA ALA A 141 3.94 20.68 -5.39
C ALA A 141 2.82 21.43 -6.16
N GLY A 142 1.59 20.92 -6.14
CA GLY A 142 0.42 21.61 -6.70
C GLY A 142 -0.32 22.47 -5.67
N ASN A 143 -1.43 23.09 -6.08
CA ASN A 143 -2.31 23.88 -5.21
C ASN A 143 -3.80 23.69 -5.55
N ARG A 144 -4.69 23.88 -4.56
CA ARG A 144 -6.13 23.54 -4.70
C ARG A 144 -6.84 24.22 -5.86
N ALA A 145 -6.65 25.53 -6.04
CA ALA A 145 -7.36 26.25 -7.09
C ALA A 145 -6.88 25.81 -8.48
N ALA A 146 -5.57 25.59 -8.66
CA ALA A 146 -5.02 25.04 -9.89
C ALA A 146 -5.61 23.66 -10.20
N TYR A 147 -5.76 22.78 -9.20
CA TYR A 147 -6.44 21.50 -9.39
C TYR A 147 -7.89 21.65 -9.84
N ALA A 148 -8.66 22.56 -9.24
CA ALA A 148 -10.05 22.77 -9.64
C ALA A 148 -10.16 23.23 -11.10
N HIS A 149 -9.30 24.17 -11.51
CA HIS A 149 -9.21 24.62 -12.91
C HIS A 149 -8.76 23.51 -13.84
N TYR A 150 -7.76 22.72 -13.44
CA TYR A 150 -7.24 21.59 -14.22
C TYR A 150 -8.33 20.53 -14.45
N ILE A 151 -9.04 20.12 -13.39
CA ILE A 151 -10.16 19.20 -13.48
C ILE A 151 -11.25 19.73 -14.40
N LYS A 152 -11.65 21.01 -14.26
CA LYS A 152 -12.64 21.63 -15.15
C LYS A 152 -12.20 21.56 -16.61
N ALA A 153 -10.95 21.94 -16.90
CA ALA A 153 -10.43 22.03 -18.26
C ALA A 153 -10.22 20.66 -18.93
N ARG A 154 -9.77 19.65 -18.18
CA ARG A 154 -9.39 18.34 -18.75
C ARG A 154 -10.44 17.26 -18.56
N PHE A 155 -11.21 17.32 -17.49
CA PHE A 155 -12.09 16.24 -17.05
C PHE A 155 -13.49 16.70 -16.66
N GLY A 156 -13.89 17.93 -16.99
CA GLY A 156 -15.13 18.55 -16.49
C GLY A 156 -16.37 17.68 -16.67
N GLU A 157 -16.67 17.23 -17.88
CA GLU A 157 -17.84 16.38 -18.16
C GLU A 157 -17.80 15.05 -17.37
N ARG A 158 -16.61 14.44 -17.30
CA ARG A 158 -16.42 13.18 -16.56
C ARG A 158 -16.58 13.37 -15.06
N TYR A 159 -16.05 14.46 -14.53
CA TYR A 159 -16.20 14.86 -13.14
C TYR A 159 -17.68 15.07 -12.80
N GLU A 160 -18.40 15.86 -13.61
CA GLU A 160 -19.78 16.23 -13.30
C GLU A 160 -20.73 15.04 -13.30
N ARG A 161 -20.49 14.08 -14.20
CA ARG A 161 -21.23 12.82 -14.24
C ARG A 161 -21.06 11.97 -12.98
N ILE A 162 -19.92 12.07 -12.30
CA ILE A 162 -19.61 11.28 -11.10
C ILE A 162 -20.04 12.03 -9.84
N PHE A 163 -19.69 13.31 -9.75
CA PHE A 163 -19.73 14.08 -8.51
C PHE A 163 -20.86 15.11 -8.43
N GLY A 164 -21.50 15.43 -9.56
CA GLY A 164 -22.39 16.57 -9.70
C GLY A 164 -21.66 17.82 -10.23
N PRO A 165 -22.40 18.92 -10.43
CA PRO A 165 -21.89 20.12 -11.12
C PRO A 165 -20.65 20.70 -10.47
N LEU A 166 -19.72 21.19 -11.30
CA LEU A 166 -18.57 21.97 -10.82
C LEU A 166 -19.02 23.32 -10.27
N PRO A 167 -18.31 23.89 -9.28
CA PRO A 167 -18.53 25.27 -8.87
C PRO A 167 -18.20 26.24 -10.02
N ASP A 168 -18.73 27.46 -9.95
CA ASP A 168 -18.25 28.51 -10.85
C ASP A 168 -16.80 28.89 -10.49
N LEU A 169 -15.90 28.67 -11.44
CA LEU A 169 -14.48 28.95 -11.31
C LEU A 169 -14.07 30.25 -12.04
N SER A 170 -15.01 30.95 -12.70
CA SER A 170 -14.72 32.12 -13.53
C SER A 170 -13.99 33.25 -12.79
N THR A 171 -14.27 33.38 -11.49
CA THR A 171 -13.69 34.39 -10.59
C THR A 171 -12.73 33.80 -9.55
N VAL A 172 -12.47 32.50 -9.61
CA VAL A 172 -11.51 31.83 -8.71
C VAL A 172 -10.09 32.08 -9.23
N PRO A 173 -9.15 32.55 -8.40
CA PRO A 173 -7.76 32.73 -8.81
C PRO A 173 -7.17 31.45 -9.42
N ALA A 174 -6.27 31.59 -10.39
CA ALA A 174 -5.65 30.41 -11.03
C ALA A 174 -4.82 29.58 -10.04
N ASN A 175 -4.14 30.26 -9.09
CA ASN A 175 -3.32 29.64 -8.05
C ASN A 175 -3.70 30.22 -6.69
N ALA A 176 -4.23 29.36 -5.82
CA ALA A 176 -4.60 29.69 -4.45
C ALA A 176 -4.70 28.41 -3.64
N SER A 177 -4.14 28.42 -2.43
CA SER A 177 -4.22 27.30 -1.49
C SER A 177 -4.00 27.77 -0.06
N PRO A 178 -4.64 27.13 0.93
CA PRO A 178 -4.34 27.38 2.34
C PRO A 178 -2.97 26.83 2.78
N LEU A 179 -2.34 25.95 2.01
CA LEU A 179 -1.10 25.23 2.38
C LEU A 179 0.09 25.52 1.44
N GLY A 180 -0.03 26.49 0.54
CA GLY A 180 0.99 26.82 -0.46
C GLY A 180 2.02 27.88 -0.03
N SER A 181 2.60 28.57 -1.02
CA SER A 181 3.43 29.76 -0.85
C SER A 181 2.66 30.93 -0.22
N ASP A 182 3.38 31.97 0.22
CA ASP A 182 2.75 33.16 0.79
C ASP A 182 1.82 33.88 -0.21
N ALA A 183 2.19 33.87 -1.50
CA ALA A 183 1.34 34.42 -2.56
C ALA A 183 0.05 33.60 -2.74
N GLU A 184 0.13 32.26 -2.71
CA GLU A 184 -1.04 31.38 -2.82
C GLU A 184 -1.96 31.48 -1.60
N LYS A 185 -1.39 31.62 -0.40
CA LYS A 185 -2.14 31.85 0.84
C LYS A 185 -2.84 33.22 0.83
N ALA A 186 -2.16 34.26 0.35
CA ALA A 186 -2.76 35.59 0.19
C ALA A 186 -3.86 35.60 -0.87
N ALA A 187 -3.69 34.88 -1.99
CA ALA A 187 -4.76 34.72 -2.97
C ALA A 187 -5.95 33.97 -2.37
N TRP A 188 -5.71 32.90 -1.59
CA TRP A 188 -6.74 32.13 -0.92
C TRP A 188 -7.55 32.97 0.07
N SER A 189 -6.91 33.84 0.85
CA SER A 189 -7.60 34.66 1.85
C SER A 189 -8.51 35.75 1.28
N THR A 190 -8.39 36.05 -0.03
CA THR A 190 -9.29 36.99 -0.72
C THR A 190 -10.51 36.31 -1.33
N MET A 191 -10.54 34.97 -1.37
CA MET A 191 -11.68 34.21 -1.88
C MET A 191 -12.88 34.31 -0.94
N THR A 192 -14.08 34.30 -1.50
CA THR A 192 -15.30 34.13 -0.72
C THR A 192 -15.38 32.72 -0.13
N GLU A 193 -16.14 32.55 0.95
CA GLU A 193 -16.37 31.24 1.55
C GLU A 193 -16.94 30.24 0.54
N ALA A 194 -17.87 30.67 -0.31
CA ALA A 194 -18.46 29.83 -1.36
C ALA A 194 -17.42 29.38 -2.42
N GLN A 195 -16.49 30.26 -2.81
CA GLN A 195 -15.40 29.90 -3.72
C GLN A 195 -14.46 28.89 -3.06
N ALA A 196 -14.07 29.14 -1.81
CA ALA A 196 -13.19 28.24 -1.06
C ALA A 196 -13.84 26.87 -0.83
N GLU A 197 -15.13 26.81 -0.49
CA GLU A 197 -15.88 25.56 -0.34
C GLU A 197 -15.96 24.80 -1.67
N GLY A 198 -16.27 25.50 -2.77
CA GLY A 198 -16.32 24.92 -4.10
C GLY A 198 -15.00 24.26 -4.50
N VAL A 199 -13.88 24.99 -4.35
CA VAL A 199 -12.55 24.48 -4.63
C VAL A 199 -12.19 23.29 -3.71
N ASN A 200 -12.49 23.39 -2.41
CA ASN A 200 -12.26 22.30 -1.46
C ASN A 200 -13.07 21.05 -1.80
N ARG A 201 -14.30 21.20 -2.30
CA ARG A 201 -15.15 20.09 -2.73
C ARG A 201 -14.57 19.40 -3.97
N VAL A 202 -14.06 20.17 -4.94
CA VAL A 202 -13.34 19.61 -6.09
C VAL A 202 -12.10 18.85 -5.63
N PHE A 203 -11.29 19.46 -4.77
CA PHE A 203 -10.09 18.83 -4.23
C PHE A 203 -10.42 17.55 -3.46
N ALA A 204 -11.41 17.54 -2.58
CA ALA A 204 -11.85 16.34 -1.87
C ALA A 204 -12.32 15.22 -2.82
N ASN A 205 -13.02 15.58 -3.90
CA ASN A 205 -13.47 14.61 -4.90
C ASN A 205 -12.31 14.00 -5.71
N ILE A 206 -11.22 14.74 -5.93
CA ILE A 206 -9.97 14.18 -6.50
C ILE A 206 -9.43 13.09 -5.58
N GLY A 207 -9.24 13.38 -4.29
CA GLY A 207 -8.75 12.39 -3.32
C GLY A 207 -9.67 11.17 -3.21
N LYS A 208 -10.99 11.38 -3.27
CA LYS A 208 -11.98 10.30 -3.27
C LYS A 208 -11.95 9.43 -4.52
N ALA A 209 -11.69 10.02 -5.68
CA ALA A 209 -11.49 9.27 -6.92
C ALA A 209 -10.22 8.41 -6.85
N ILE A 210 -9.10 9.00 -6.43
CA ILE A 210 -7.81 8.31 -6.28
C ILE A 210 -7.94 7.16 -5.28
N ALA A 211 -8.55 7.39 -4.12
CA ALA A 211 -8.79 6.33 -3.13
C ALA A 211 -9.70 5.21 -3.64
N ALA A 212 -10.69 5.51 -4.50
CA ALA A 212 -11.51 4.49 -5.13
C ALA A 212 -10.69 3.60 -6.09
N PHE A 213 -9.70 4.17 -6.78
CA PHE A 213 -8.73 3.39 -7.56
C PHE A 213 -7.80 2.58 -6.65
N GLU A 214 -7.19 3.20 -5.64
CA GLU A 214 -6.25 2.54 -4.73
C GLU A 214 -6.90 1.38 -3.97
N ARG A 215 -8.19 1.48 -3.64
CA ARG A 215 -8.98 0.37 -3.07
C ARG A 215 -9.01 -0.88 -3.95
N SER A 216 -8.86 -0.73 -5.26
CA SER A 216 -8.85 -1.85 -6.21
C SER A 216 -7.49 -2.56 -6.31
N ILE A 217 -6.44 -2.02 -5.70
CA ILE A 217 -5.08 -2.56 -5.78
C ILE A 217 -4.96 -3.74 -4.79
N ALA A 218 -5.32 -4.93 -5.24
CA ALA A 218 -5.18 -6.16 -4.46
C ALA A 218 -3.72 -6.64 -4.40
N PRO A 219 -3.27 -7.24 -3.28
CA PRO A 219 -1.98 -7.92 -3.23
C PRO A 219 -1.99 -9.16 -4.15
N PRO A 220 -0.92 -9.41 -4.93
CA PRO A 220 -0.83 -10.59 -5.76
C PRO A 220 -0.54 -11.84 -4.91
N GLN A 221 -1.02 -13.00 -5.36
CA GLN A 221 -0.70 -14.27 -4.73
C GLN A 221 0.79 -14.60 -4.87
N THR A 222 1.45 -14.92 -3.75
CA THR A 222 2.88 -15.21 -3.67
C THR A 222 3.19 -16.71 -3.57
N ARG A 223 4.47 -17.09 -3.64
CA ARG A 223 4.95 -18.45 -3.31
C ARG A 223 4.51 -18.87 -1.90
N PHE A 224 4.57 -17.95 -0.95
CA PHE A 224 4.14 -18.19 0.44
C PHE A 224 2.65 -18.54 0.51
N ASP A 225 1.79 -17.81 -0.20
CA ASP A 225 0.34 -18.08 -0.18
C ASP A 225 0.00 -19.47 -0.71
N ARG A 226 0.66 -19.89 -1.80
CA ARG A 226 0.49 -21.25 -2.36
C ARG A 226 0.94 -22.32 -1.37
N PHE A 227 2.09 -22.11 -0.73
CA PHE A 227 2.63 -23.00 0.30
C PHE A 227 1.69 -23.11 1.52
N ALA A 228 1.24 -21.99 2.05
CA ALA A 228 0.37 -21.93 3.22
C ALA A 228 -1.01 -22.57 2.95
N ALA A 229 -1.60 -22.31 1.78
CA ALA A 229 -2.84 -22.96 1.36
C ALA A 229 -2.68 -24.48 1.23
N ALA A 230 -1.55 -24.95 0.70
CA ALA A 230 -1.28 -26.37 0.58
C ALA A 230 -1.15 -27.06 1.96
N LEU A 231 -0.44 -26.42 2.90
CA LEU A 231 -0.34 -26.88 4.28
C LEU A 231 -1.70 -26.94 4.99
N ALA A 232 -2.56 -25.93 4.77
CA ALA A 232 -3.86 -25.83 5.44
C ALA A 232 -4.86 -26.88 4.94
N THR A 233 -4.83 -27.20 3.66
CA THR A 233 -5.78 -28.13 3.01
C THR A 233 -5.29 -29.57 2.95
N GLY A 234 -4.02 -29.82 3.29
CA GLY A 234 -3.41 -31.15 3.23
C GLY A 234 -3.20 -31.66 1.79
N ILE A 235 -3.34 -30.80 0.79
CA ILE A 235 -3.00 -31.10 -0.60
C ILE A 235 -1.48 -31.17 -0.77
N GLN A 236 -1.04 -31.56 -1.97
CA GLN A 236 0.37 -31.63 -2.31
C GLN A 236 1.05 -30.26 -2.19
N LEU A 237 2.14 -30.19 -1.41
CA LEU A 237 3.00 -29.00 -1.32
C LEU A 237 3.57 -28.62 -2.70
N PRO A 238 3.77 -27.31 -2.97
CA PRO A 238 4.42 -26.86 -4.20
C PRO A 238 5.79 -27.51 -4.41
N GLN A 239 6.15 -27.70 -5.69
CA GLN A 239 7.36 -28.39 -6.13
C GLN A 239 8.20 -27.48 -7.05
N GLY A 240 9.45 -27.84 -7.32
CA GLY A 240 10.34 -27.07 -8.19
C GLY A 240 10.61 -25.68 -7.62
N ASP A 241 10.58 -24.66 -8.48
CA ASP A 241 10.86 -23.26 -8.10
C ASP A 241 9.86 -22.68 -7.08
N ASP A 242 8.67 -23.29 -6.96
CA ASP A 242 7.66 -22.89 -5.98
C ASP A 242 7.83 -23.60 -4.62
N ALA A 243 8.64 -24.66 -4.53
CA ALA A 243 8.93 -25.33 -3.28
C ALA A 243 9.71 -24.41 -2.33
N PHE A 244 9.41 -24.48 -1.04
CA PHE A 244 10.22 -23.80 -0.03
C PHE A 244 11.52 -24.57 0.20
N SER A 245 12.65 -23.87 0.24
CA SER A 245 13.94 -24.43 0.62
C SER A 245 13.97 -24.80 2.11
N PRO A 246 14.89 -25.67 2.56
CA PRO A 246 15.09 -25.95 3.97
C PRO A 246 15.30 -24.68 4.83
N GLU A 247 15.99 -23.68 4.29
CA GLU A 247 16.23 -22.39 4.92
C GLU A 247 14.96 -21.54 4.99
N GLU A 248 14.15 -21.51 3.93
CA GLU A 248 12.85 -20.81 3.93
C GLU A 248 11.91 -21.43 4.98
N ILE A 249 11.88 -22.77 5.10
CA ILE A 249 11.15 -23.48 6.15
C ILE A 249 11.66 -23.11 7.54
N LEU A 250 12.98 -23.12 7.75
CA LEU A 250 13.58 -22.76 9.03
C LEU A 250 13.25 -21.31 9.40
N GLY A 251 13.35 -20.39 8.44
CA GLY A 251 12.97 -18.99 8.61
C GLY A 251 11.50 -18.83 9.01
N LEU A 252 10.59 -19.57 8.37
CA LEU A 252 9.18 -19.57 8.74
C LEU A 252 8.95 -20.07 10.17
N LYS A 253 9.62 -21.15 10.59
CA LYS A 253 9.56 -21.66 11.97
C LYS A 253 10.08 -20.65 13.00
N LEU A 254 11.12 -19.88 12.65
CA LEU A 254 11.59 -18.78 13.49
C LEU A 254 10.51 -17.70 13.61
N PHE A 255 9.95 -17.29 12.48
CA PHE A 255 8.97 -16.21 12.36
C PHE A 255 7.72 -16.46 13.21
N ILE A 256 7.14 -17.66 13.10
CA ILE A 256 5.91 -18.05 13.83
C ILE A 256 6.17 -18.56 15.25
N GLY A 257 7.44 -18.70 15.64
CA GLY A 257 7.86 -19.32 16.89
C GLY A 257 8.81 -18.43 17.67
N LYS A 258 10.04 -18.91 17.84
CA LYS A 258 10.99 -18.37 18.83
C LYS A 258 11.41 -16.90 18.60
N ALA A 259 11.33 -16.38 17.37
CA ALA A 259 11.64 -14.98 17.09
C ALA A 259 10.46 -14.04 17.36
N ASN A 260 9.28 -14.61 17.63
CA ASN A 260 8.07 -13.91 18.03
C ASN A 260 7.59 -12.83 17.05
N CYS A 261 7.95 -12.93 15.77
CA CYS A 261 7.63 -11.94 14.75
C CYS A 261 6.11 -11.79 14.57
N VAL A 262 5.38 -12.90 14.67
CA VAL A 262 3.91 -12.96 14.64
C VAL A 262 3.22 -12.30 15.84
N THR A 263 3.92 -11.62 16.75
CA THR A 263 3.22 -10.77 17.74
C THR A 263 2.77 -9.46 17.10
N CYS A 264 3.56 -8.88 16.20
CA CYS A 264 3.24 -7.64 15.49
C CYS A 264 2.95 -7.88 14.01
N HIS A 265 3.60 -8.85 13.38
CA HIS A 265 3.43 -9.19 11.97
C HIS A 265 2.41 -10.32 11.79
N THR A 266 1.14 -10.00 12.03
CA THR A 266 0.04 -10.97 12.03
C THR A 266 -0.85 -10.87 10.80
N GLY A 267 -1.64 -11.92 10.59
CA GLY A 267 -2.66 -11.99 9.54
C GLY A 267 -2.09 -11.95 8.12
N ALA A 268 -3.00 -11.98 7.15
CA ALA A 268 -2.67 -12.02 5.72
C ALA A 268 -1.88 -10.81 5.20
N ARG A 269 -1.81 -9.72 5.98
CA ARG A 269 -1.06 -8.50 5.67
C ARG A 269 0.30 -8.43 6.36
N PHE A 270 0.63 -9.39 7.23
CA PHE A 270 1.84 -9.39 8.05
C PHE A 270 1.99 -8.10 8.89
N THR A 271 0.87 -7.59 9.42
CA THR A 271 0.81 -6.43 10.31
C THR A 271 -0.45 -6.49 11.17
N ASP A 272 -0.32 -6.09 12.42
CA ASP A 272 -1.41 -5.86 13.37
C ASP A 272 -2.08 -4.48 13.19
N GLY A 273 -1.57 -3.64 12.27
CA GLY A 273 -2.04 -2.28 12.03
C GLY A 273 -1.77 -1.29 13.17
N SER A 274 -0.88 -1.63 14.11
CA SER A 274 -0.56 -0.83 15.30
C SER A 274 0.79 -0.11 15.18
N PHE A 275 1.04 0.83 16.11
CA PHE A 275 2.29 1.59 16.20
C PHE A 275 3.16 1.04 17.35
N HIS A 276 4.47 0.90 17.10
CA HIS A 276 5.48 0.36 18.03
C HIS A 276 6.76 1.17 17.96
#